data_AF-A0A317ESM4-F1
#
_entry.id   AF-A0A317ESM4-F1
#
_cell.length_a   1.000
_cell.length_b   1.000
_cell.length_c   1.000
_cell.angle_alpha   90.00
_cell.angle_beta   90.00
_cell.angle_gamma   90.00
#
_symmetry.space_group_name_H-M   'P 1'
#
loop_
_entity.id
_entity.type
_entity.pdbx_description
1 polymer ?
#
loop_
_entity_poly.entity_id
_entity_poly.type
_entity_poly.pdbx_seq_one_letter_code
_entity_poly.pdbx_strand_id
1 'polypeptide(L)'
;MYYIKITSEDIDLSKFGSIDYIYLELDGDGFPVREIGFNKNNDLVHKHPSANYKYGTYGIFDMSSFDLGNLESELTAENFEKIWNK
;
A
#
# COMPACT_ATOMS: atom_id res chain seq x y z
N MET A 1 2.59 13.90 4.01
CA MET A 1 2.62 12.57 3.40
C MET A 1 3.31 11.64 4.35
N TYR A 2 2.76 10.43 4.50
CA TYR A 2 3.29 9.35 5.33
C TYR A 2 3.48 8.12 4.46
N TYR A 3 4.46 7.27 4.79
CA TYR A 3 4.75 6.07 4.01
C TYR A 3 4.84 4.88 4.95
N ILE A 4 3.97 3.91 4.72
CA ILE A 4 3.85 2.75 5.60
C ILE A 4 3.89 1.46 4.82
N LYS A 5 4.27 0.40 5.51
CA LYS A 5 4.13 -0.97 5.05
C LYS A 5 3.06 -1.64 5.90
N ILE A 6 2.10 -2.26 5.26
CA ILE A 6 1.06 -3.06 5.90
C ILE A 6 1.29 -4.51 5.52
N THR A 7 1.21 -5.37 6.52
CA THR A 7 1.33 -6.82 6.39
C THR A 7 0.05 -7.50 6.87
N SER A 8 0.02 -8.83 6.77
CA SER A 8 -1.10 -9.62 7.30
C SER A 8 -1.20 -9.60 8.83
N GLU A 9 -0.20 -9.07 9.55
CA GLU A 9 -0.27 -8.86 11.00
C GLU A 9 -1.11 -7.62 11.36
N ASP A 10 -1.14 -6.63 10.48
CA ASP A 10 -1.87 -5.36 10.68
C ASP A 10 -3.33 -5.47 10.21
N ILE A 11 -3.53 -6.06 9.03
CA ILE A 11 -4.84 -6.23 8.38
C ILE A 11 -4.86 -7.57 7.66
N ASP A 12 -5.96 -8.33 7.74
CA ASP A 12 -6.12 -9.52 6.91
C ASP A 12 -6.13 -9.16 5.40
N LEU A 13 -5.01 -9.42 4.72
CA LEU A 13 -4.82 -9.16 3.29
C LEU A 13 -5.28 -10.31 2.40
N SER A 14 -5.59 -11.48 2.97
CA SER A 14 -5.97 -12.69 2.21
C SER A 14 -7.25 -12.48 1.38
N LYS A 15 -8.13 -11.57 1.82
CA LYS A 15 -9.33 -11.15 1.08
C LYS A 15 -9.04 -10.40 -0.24
N PHE A 16 -7.82 -9.91 -0.44
CA PHE A 16 -7.44 -9.11 -1.60
C PHE A 16 -6.68 -9.89 -2.67
N GLY A 17 -6.73 -11.22 -2.64
CA GLY A 17 -6.11 -12.10 -3.63
C GLY A 17 -4.72 -12.53 -3.17
N SER A 18 -3.72 -12.43 -4.05
CA SER A 18 -2.35 -12.89 -3.78
C SER A 18 -1.46 -11.82 -3.15
N ILE A 19 -2.01 -10.90 -2.36
CA ILE A 19 -1.25 -9.81 -1.73
C ILE A 19 -0.85 -10.26 -0.32
N ASP A 20 0.44 -10.30 -0.06
CA ASP A 20 1.01 -10.65 1.24
C ASP A 20 1.44 -9.42 2.05
N TYR A 21 1.85 -8.34 1.36
CA TYR A 21 2.09 -7.03 1.96
C TYR A 21 1.86 -5.89 0.95
N ILE A 22 1.58 -4.70 1.48
CA ILE A 22 1.32 -3.50 0.68
C ILE A 22 2.09 -2.31 1.23
N TYR A 23 2.67 -1.50 0.35
CA TYR A 23 3.18 -0.17 0.70
C TYR A 23 2.13 0.87 0.37
N LEU A 24 1.89 1.79 1.30
CA LEU A 24 0.98 2.90 1.11
C LEU A 24 1.73 4.22 1.23
N GLU A 25 1.41 5.14 0.32
CA GLU A 25 1.56 6.57 0.56
C GLU A 25 0.22 7.10 1.05
N LEU A 26 0.24 7.76 2.20
CA LEU A 26 -0.93 8.40 2.80
C LEU A 26 -0.80 9.93 2.76
N ASP A 27 -1.93 10.61 2.64
CA ASP A 27 -2.01 12.06 2.77
C ASP A 27 -1.87 12.53 4.23
N GLY A 28 -2.07 13.84 4.47
CA GLY A 28 -1.99 14.41 5.82
C GLY A 28 -3.08 13.93 6.79
N ASP A 29 -4.18 13.40 6.25
CA ASP A 29 -5.35 12.96 6.99
C ASP A 29 -5.40 11.42 7.13
N GLY A 30 -4.39 10.72 6.61
CA GLY A 30 -4.25 9.28 6.71
C GLY A 30 -4.97 8.49 5.60
N PHE A 31 -5.40 9.15 4.52
CA PHE A 31 -6.03 8.49 3.38
C PHE A 31 -4.99 8.03 2.34
N PRO A 32 -5.14 6.82 1.77
CA PRO A 32 -4.27 6.33 0.71
C PRO A 32 -4.31 7.18 -0.56
N VAL A 33 -3.12 7.56 -1.04
CA VAL A 33 -2.88 8.26 -2.30
C VAL A 33 -2.30 7.30 -3.34
N ARG A 34 -1.36 6.45 -2.92
CA ARG A 34 -0.76 5.40 -3.75
C ARG A 34 -0.64 4.10 -2.97
N GLU A 35 -0.77 3.00 -3.70
CA GLU A 35 -0.65 1.66 -3.14
C GLU A 35 0.23 0.77 -4.04
N ILE A 36 1.05 -0.08 -3.42
CA ILE A 36 1.90 -1.06 -4.11
C ILE A 36 1.82 -2.40 -3.39
N GLY A 37 1.13 -3.38 -3.97
CA GLY A 37 0.92 -4.69 -3.37
C GLY A 37 1.81 -5.77 -3.96
N PHE A 38 2.42 -6.57 -3.09
CA PHE A 38 3.33 -7.65 -3.45
C PHE A 38 2.85 -8.98 -2.90
N ASN A 39 3.20 -10.06 -3.61
CA ASN A 39 3.03 -11.43 -3.11
C ASN A 39 4.27 -11.90 -2.32
N LYS A 40 4.22 -13.13 -1.78
CA LYS A 40 5.29 -13.78 -1.01
C LYS A 40 6.59 -14.02 -1.77
N ASN A 41 6.54 -13.97 -3.10
CA ASN A 41 7.72 -14.09 -3.96
C ASN A 41 8.34 -12.71 -4.27
N ASN A 42 7.80 -11.62 -3.70
CA ASN A 42 8.11 -10.22 -4.01
C ASN A 42 7.77 -9.80 -5.45
N ASP A 43 6.80 -10.46 -6.09
CA ASP A 43 6.26 -10.02 -7.38
C ASP A 43 5.21 -8.93 -7.16
N LEU A 44 5.24 -7.90 -8.00
CA LEU A 44 4.24 -6.83 -8.01
C LEU A 44 2.91 -7.37 -8.55
N VAL A 45 1.91 -7.47 -7.69
CA VAL A 45 0.58 -8.01 -8.03
C VAL A 45 -0.53 -6.98 -7.95
N HIS A 46 -0.24 -5.80 -7.40
CA HIS A 46 -1.17 -4.69 -7.32
C HIS A 46 -0.44 -3.34 -7.32
N LYS A 47 -1.06 -2.34 -7.95
CA LYS A 47 -0.60 -0.96 -7.92
C LYS A 47 -1.79 -0.04 -8.10
N HIS A 48 -1.93 0.98 -7.26
CA HIS A 48 -2.91 2.04 -7.41
C HIS A 48 -2.22 3.41 -7.32
N PRO A 49 -2.51 4.34 -8.24
CA PRO A 49 -3.33 4.19 -9.45
C PRO A 49 -2.66 3.33 -10.54
N SER A 50 -3.45 2.53 -11.26
CA SER A 50 -3.04 1.74 -12.43
C SER A 50 -4.22 1.16 -13.22
N ALA A 51 -4.08 1.01 -14.53
CA ALA A 51 -5.05 0.29 -15.36
C ALA A 51 -4.80 -1.22 -15.47
N ASN A 52 -3.63 -1.69 -15.01
CA ASN A 52 -3.16 -3.06 -15.26
C ASN A 52 -3.53 -4.06 -14.15
N TYR A 53 -4.06 -3.57 -13.02
CA TYR A 53 -4.33 -4.38 -11.83
C TYR A 53 -5.80 -4.30 -11.43
N LYS A 54 -6.35 -5.37 -10.85
CA LYS A 54 -7.77 -5.53 -10.51
C LYS A 54 -8.34 -4.36 -9.71
N TYR A 55 -7.58 -3.87 -8.73
CA TYR A 55 -7.94 -2.75 -7.86
C TYR A 55 -7.20 -1.46 -8.25
N GLY A 56 -6.52 -1.43 -9.40
CA GLY A 56 -5.63 -0.34 -9.73
C GLY A 56 -6.35 0.98 -9.99
N THR A 57 -7.63 0.98 -10.36
CA THR A 57 -8.37 2.22 -10.65
C THR A 57 -8.94 2.90 -9.41
N TYR A 58 -9.30 2.15 -8.37
CA TYR A 58 -9.93 2.69 -7.17
C TYR A 58 -9.08 2.53 -5.90
N GLY A 59 -8.16 1.57 -5.85
CA GLY A 59 -7.38 1.25 -4.65
C GLY A 59 -8.05 0.15 -3.82
N ILE A 60 -7.27 -0.54 -3.00
CA ILE A 60 -7.76 -1.57 -2.06
C ILE A 60 -8.33 -0.90 -0.81
N PHE A 61 -7.76 0.24 -0.43
CA PHE A 61 -8.05 0.96 0.81
C PHE A 61 -8.68 2.33 0.54
N ASP A 62 -9.37 2.48 -0.59
CA ASP A 62 -9.92 3.75 -1.11
C ASP A 62 -10.81 4.54 -0.12
N MET A 63 -11.54 3.82 0.73
CA MET A 63 -12.41 4.38 1.77
C MET A 63 -11.84 4.24 3.18
N SER A 64 -10.59 3.80 3.32
CA SER A 64 -9.96 3.55 4.62
C SER A 64 -9.09 4.72 5.03
N SER A 65 -9.28 5.20 6.26
CA SER A 65 -8.34 6.12 6.91
C SER A 65 -7.49 5.34 7.92
N PHE A 66 -6.19 5.57 7.90
CA PHE A 66 -5.25 4.93 8.83
C PHE A 66 -4.90 5.86 9.99
N ASP A 67 -4.92 5.33 11.22
CA ASP A 67 -4.51 6.09 12.41
C ASP A 67 -2.99 6.27 12.46
N LEU A 68 -2.55 7.45 12.05
CA LEU A 68 -1.14 7.85 12.00
C LEU A 68 -0.47 7.90 13.38
N GLY A 69 -1.24 7.99 14.48
CA GLY A 69 -0.69 8.06 15.83
C GLY A 69 -0.05 6.78 16.33
N ASN A 70 -0.42 5.64 15.73
CA ASN A 70 0.07 4.30 16.09
C ASN A 70 0.97 3.67 15.02
N LEU A 71 1.16 4.33 13.89
CA LEU A 71 1.97 3.83 12.78
C LEU A 71 3.37 4.44 12.83
N GLU A 72 4.37 3.64 13.17
CA GLU A 72 5.75 4.03 12.92
C GLU A 72 6.01 3.99 11.40
N SER A 73 6.38 5.15 10.83
CA SER A 73 6.74 5.26 9.41
C SER A 73 8.06 4.53 9.18
N GLU A 74 8.00 3.25 8.82
CA GLU A 74 9.20 2.45 8.51
C GLU A 74 9.86 2.83 7.18
N LEU A 75 9.17 3.62 6.34
CA LEU A 75 9.59 3.92 4.99
C LEU A 75 9.80 5.43 4.77
N THR A 76 10.89 5.78 4.09
CA THR A 76 11.12 7.15 3.62
C THR A 76 10.47 7.36 2.25
N ALA A 77 10.18 8.63 1.91
CA ALA A 77 9.68 8.99 0.57
C ALA A 77 10.61 8.47 -0.54
N GLU A 78 11.92 8.61 -0.38
CA GLU A 78 12.90 8.14 -1.37
C GLU A 78 12.84 6.62 -1.59
N ASN A 79 12.68 5.84 -0.51
CA ASN A 79 12.55 4.39 -0.61
C ASN A 79 11.23 4.00 -1.26
N PHE A 80 10.14 4.70 -0.95
CA PHE A 80 8.84 4.48 -1.60
C PHE A 80 8.93 4.72 -3.11
N GLU A 81 9.56 5.82 -3.55
CA GLU A 81 9.71 6.12 -4.98
C GLU A 81 10.54 5.06 -5.73
N LYS A 82 11.57 4.48 -5.09
CA LYS A 82 12.34 3.38 -5.68
C LYS A 82 11.47 2.15 -5.92
N ILE A 83 10.57 1.84 -4.99
CA ILE A 83 9.63 0.73 -5.11
C ILE A 83 8.55 1.05 -6.16
N TRP A 84 8.07 2.29 -6.19
CA TRP A 84 7.05 2.77 -7.14
C TRP A 84 7.53 2.71 -8.60
N ASN A 85 8.80 2.99 -8.86
CA ASN A 85 9.35 3.03 -10.22
C ASN A 85 9.94 1.68 -10.69
N LYS A 86 9.84 0.63 -9.85
CA LYS A 86 10.19 -0.74 -10.24
C LYS A 86 9.11 -1.34 -11.14
#